data_AF-A0A4U1ELS8-F1
#
_entry.id   AF-A0A4U1ELS8-F1
#
_cell.length_a   1.000
_cell.length_b   1.000
_cell.length_c   1.000
_cell.angle_alpha   90.00
_cell.angle_beta   90.00
_cell.angle_gamma   90.00
#
_symmetry.space_group_name_H-M   'P 1'
#
loop_
_entity.id
_entity.type
_entity.pdbx_description
1 polymer ?
#
loop_
_entity_poly.entity_id
_entity_poly.type
_entity_poly.pdbx_seq_one_letter_code
_entity_poly.pdbx_strand_id
1 'polypeptide(L)'
;CLVGAECFPVCACLPVIGEGNKYYYTRQILGLALAWAQASACSLHFNSMLILLPVCQNLLSFLRGTCSLSPSQPEFHKAAWIHPILIILHLLFCRRTLGKQLDHNLTFHKLVAYIICLLAIHITTHLFNFERYSRSRQATDGSLASILSNLSHQEKDSWLNPIQSSNTTMEYVTFTHIAGVTGVIITIALVLMVTLAMEFIHKSYSEVFWYTHHIFIMYFIGLGIHGLGGLVRDQTEKNMDENHPHKCAEFSEKWNDPDSHCKPPQFEGLPAE
;
A
#
# COMPACT_ATOMS: atom_id res chain seq x y z
N CYS A 1 1.04 -5.42 21.69
CA CYS A 1 1.66 -4.14 21.26
C CYS A 1 1.72 -3.98 19.74
N LEU A 2 2.23 -4.93 18.95
CA LEU A 2 2.30 -4.80 17.48
C LEU A 2 0.94 -4.60 16.79
N VAL A 3 -0.09 -5.37 17.16
CA VAL A 3 -1.47 -5.16 16.66
C VAL A 3 -1.99 -3.74 16.94
N GLY A 4 -1.60 -3.12 18.05
CA GLY A 4 -2.00 -1.74 18.39
C GLY A 4 -1.26 -0.66 17.60
N ALA A 5 0.00 -0.89 17.20
CA ALA A 5 0.75 -0.01 16.32
C ALA A 5 0.27 -0.11 14.86
N GLU A 6 -0.33 -1.24 14.48
CA GLU A 6 -0.84 -1.47 13.12
C GLU A 6 -2.30 -1.07 12.90
N CYS A 7 -3.09 -0.99 13.98
CA CYS A 7 -4.34 -0.23 13.96
C CYS A 7 -4.11 1.25 13.69
N PHE A 8 -2.91 1.80 13.95
CA PHE A 8 -2.63 3.23 13.78
C PHE A 8 -2.77 3.71 12.32
N PRO A 9 -2.13 3.12 11.29
CA PRO A 9 -2.34 3.54 9.90
C PRO A 9 -3.77 3.32 9.40
N VAL A 10 -4.44 2.25 9.81
CA VAL A 10 -5.85 1.99 9.46
C VAL A 10 -6.76 3.04 10.09
N CYS A 11 -6.63 3.27 11.40
CA CYS A 11 -7.43 4.23 12.16
C CYS A 11 -7.09 5.69 11.85
N ALA A 12 -5.89 5.99 11.34
CA ALA A 12 -5.51 7.32 10.89
C ALA A 12 -6.04 7.64 9.49
N CYS A 13 -5.99 6.68 8.56
CA CYS A 13 -6.48 6.89 7.18
C CYS A 13 -8.03 6.84 7.11
N LEU A 14 -8.72 6.03 7.92
CA LEU A 14 -10.19 5.85 7.83
C LEU A 14 -11.00 7.17 8.01
N PRO A 15 -10.76 8.00 9.04
CA PRO A 15 -11.58 9.19 9.30
C PRO A 15 -11.36 10.31 8.27
N VAL A 16 -10.11 10.51 7.86
CA VAL A 16 -9.73 11.57 6.89
C VAL A 16 -10.48 11.39 5.56
N ILE A 17 -10.64 10.13 5.13
CA ILE A 17 -11.30 9.79 3.88
C ILE A 17 -12.81 9.62 4.05
N GLY A 18 -13.24 9.09 5.20
CA GLY A 18 -14.66 8.93 5.52
C GLY A 18 -15.39 10.27 5.64
N GLU A 19 -14.73 11.29 6.18
CA GLU A 19 -15.37 12.57 6.56
C GLU A 19 -14.87 13.78 5.76
N GLY A 20 -13.74 13.69 5.05
CA GLY A 20 -13.19 14.82 4.29
C GLY A 20 -14.13 15.30 3.17
N ASN A 21 -14.36 16.61 3.06
CA ASN A 21 -15.24 17.18 2.03
C ASN A 21 -14.74 16.92 0.60
N LYS A 22 -13.41 16.86 0.38
CA LYS A 22 -12.79 16.64 -0.92
C LYS A 22 -13.17 15.31 -1.60
N TYR A 23 -13.42 14.26 -0.82
CA TYR A 23 -13.86 12.96 -1.33
C TYR A 23 -15.39 12.81 -1.36
N TYR A 24 -16.17 13.86 -1.11
CA TYR A 24 -17.63 13.75 -1.02
C TYR A 24 -18.25 13.10 -2.26
N TYR A 25 -17.98 13.64 -3.45
CA TYR A 25 -18.51 13.11 -4.71
C TYR A 25 -17.95 11.71 -5.02
N THR A 26 -16.66 11.48 -4.75
CA THR A 26 -16.01 10.17 -4.93
C THR A 26 -16.68 9.10 -4.07
N ARG A 27 -17.07 9.43 -2.83
CA ARG A 27 -17.83 8.54 -1.94
C ARG A 27 -19.24 8.25 -2.43
N GLN A 28 -19.87 9.14 -3.20
CA GLN A 28 -21.19 8.85 -3.79
C GLN A 28 -21.12 7.69 -4.77
N ILE A 29 -19.98 7.51 -5.45
CA ILE A 29 -19.76 6.38 -6.35
C ILE A 29 -19.18 5.18 -5.58
N LEU A 30 -18.08 5.38 -4.86
CA LEU A 30 -17.28 4.29 -4.29
C LEU A 30 -17.71 3.82 -2.89
N GLY A 31 -18.48 4.63 -2.17
CA GLY A 31 -18.94 4.34 -0.80
C GLY A 31 -17.80 3.96 0.15
N LEU A 32 -18.07 3.02 1.05
CA LEU A 32 -17.10 2.56 2.07
C LEU A 32 -15.88 1.85 1.48
N ALA A 33 -15.95 1.33 0.25
CA ALA A 33 -14.83 0.60 -0.35
C ALA A 33 -13.63 1.52 -0.65
N LEU A 34 -13.86 2.83 -0.82
CA LEU A 34 -12.80 3.83 -0.90
C LEU A 34 -11.95 3.87 0.38
N ALA A 35 -12.60 4.00 1.53
CA ALA A 35 -11.90 4.09 2.82
C ALA A 35 -11.12 2.80 3.14
N TRP A 36 -11.70 1.63 2.86
CA TRP A 36 -11.01 0.35 3.04
C TRP A 36 -9.83 0.17 2.09
N ALA A 37 -9.94 0.59 0.83
CA ALA A 37 -8.85 0.52 -0.15
C ALA A 37 -7.66 1.38 0.28
N GLN A 38 -7.91 2.59 0.76
CA GLN A 38 -6.85 3.50 1.22
C GLN A 38 -6.26 3.07 2.56
N ALA A 39 -7.07 2.66 3.54
CA ALA A 39 -6.55 2.16 4.82
C ALA A 39 -5.69 0.91 4.64
N SER A 40 -6.13 -0.04 3.80
CA SER A 40 -5.33 -1.22 3.46
C SER A 40 -4.05 -0.87 2.69
N ALA A 41 -4.07 0.14 1.82
CA ALA A 41 -2.87 0.64 1.15
C ALA A 41 -1.87 1.27 2.14
N CYS A 42 -2.35 2.13 3.07
CA CYS A 42 -1.54 2.72 4.14
C CYS A 42 -0.84 1.60 4.95
N SER A 43 -1.59 0.56 5.34
CA SER A 43 -1.05 -0.59 6.05
C SER A 43 -0.08 -1.43 5.22
N LEU A 44 -0.34 -1.59 3.92
CA LEU A 44 0.52 -2.36 3.02
C LEU A 44 1.88 -1.68 2.84
N HIS A 45 1.89 -0.36 2.65
CA HIS A 45 3.12 0.43 2.54
C HIS A 45 3.94 0.35 3.84
N PHE A 46 3.29 0.56 4.98
CA PHE A 46 3.95 0.48 6.28
C PHE A 46 4.56 -0.91 6.52
N ASN A 47 3.79 -1.97 6.33
CA ASN A 47 4.29 -3.35 6.52
C ASN A 47 5.38 -3.73 5.50
N SER A 48 5.27 -3.23 4.27
CA SER A 48 6.32 -3.42 3.24
C SER A 48 7.62 -2.71 3.60
N MET A 49 7.59 -1.59 4.34
CA MET A 49 8.81 -0.99 4.89
C MET A 49 9.37 -1.81 6.06
N LEU A 50 8.48 -2.29 6.95
CA LEU A 50 8.88 -3.04 8.14
C LEU A 50 9.52 -4.39 7.81
N ILE A 51 9.12 -5.06 6.72
CA ILE A 51 9.61 -6.41 6.37
C ILE A 51 11.12 -6.47 6.10
N LEU A 52 11.73 -5.34 5.71
CA LEU A 52 13.16 -5.22 5.44
C LEU A 52 14.00 -5.00 6.72
N LEU A 53 13.43 -4.35 7.74
CA LEU A 53 14.10 -4.09 9.02
C LEU A 53 14.78 -5.32 9.64
N PRO A 54 14.12 -6.48 9.79
CA PRO A 54 14.75 -7.67 10.39
C PRO A 54 15.92 -8.24 9.57
N VAL A 55 15.98 -7.94 8.27
CA VAL A 55 17.01 -8.44 7.34
C VAL A 55 18.22 -7.50 7.28
N CYS A 56 18.04 -6.21 7.62
CA CYS A 56 19.11 -5.20 7.70
C CYS A 56 19.98 -5.37 8.96
N GLN A 57 20.71 -6.48 9.04
CA GLN A 57 21.48 -6.89 10.22
C GLN A 57 22.50 -5.85 10.68
N ASN A 58 23.23 -5.20 9.75
CA ASN A 58 24.24 -4.18 10.10
C ASN A 58 23.62 -2.94 10.77
N LEU A 59 22.41 -2.53 10.33
CA LEU A 59 21.68 -1.42 10.94
C LEU A 59 21.19 -1.79 12.35
N LEU A 60 20.67 -3.01 12.52
CA LEU A 60 20.22 -3.49 13.83
C LEU A 60 21.37 -3.71 14.81
N SER A 61 22.54 -4.16 14.32
CA SER A 61 23.76 -4.27 15.12
C SER A 61 24.32 -2.91 15.54
N PHE A 62 24.26 -1.91 14.67
CA PHE A 62 24.66 -0.52 14.97
C PHE A 62 23.74 0.12 16.02
N LEU A 63 22.42 0.00 15.85
CA LEU A 63 21.42 0.55 16.79
C LEU A 63 21.46 -0.10 18.18
N ARG A 64 21.94 -1.34 18.31
CA ARG A 64 21.95 -2.10 19.57
C ARG A 64 23.25 -2.00 20.37
N GLY A 65 24.32 -1.43 19.82
CA GLY A 65 25.55 -1.11 20.58
C GLY A 65 26.21 -2.25 21.39
N THR A 66 25.87 -3.52 21.16
CA THR A 66 26.23 -4.62 22.08
C THR A 66 26.79 -5.83 21.34
N CYS A 67 27.95 -5.63 20.74
CA CYS A 67 29.07 -6.60 20.65
C CYS A 67 30.36 -5.83 20.30
N SER A 68 30.59 -4.68 20.96
CA SER A 68 31.80 -3.90 20.74
C SER A 68 32.98 -4.47 21.51
N LEU A 69 33.60 -5.49 20.94
CA LEU A 69 35.05 -5.63 20.93
C LEU A 69 35.45 -5.95 19.49
N SER A 70 35.60 -4.89 18.69
CA SER A 70 36.24 -4.97 17.38
C SER A 70 37.72 -5.37 17.56
N PRO A 71 38.30 -6.24 16.70
CA PRO A 71 39.72 -6.59 16.72
C PRO A 71 40.68 -5.41 16.49
N SER A 72 40.17 -4.20 16.28
CA SER A 72 40.94 -2.99 16.00
C SER A 72 41.33 -2.17 17.24
N GLN A 73 41.12 -2.69 18.46
CA GLN A 73 41.57 -2.06 19.71
C GLN A 73 42.91 -2.66 20.17
N PRO A 74 43.96 -1.85 20.41
CA PRO A 74 45.31 -2.32 20.76
C PRO A 74 45.39 -3.08 22.10
N GLU A 75 44.34 -3.06 22.92
CA GLU A 75 44.27 -3.82 24.17
C GLU A 75 43.88 -5.32 23.99
N PHE A 76 43.43 -5.75 22.80
CA PHE A 76 43.03 -7.15 22.55
C PHE A 76 44.21 -8.13 22.58
N HIS A 77 45.41 -7.66 22.19
CA HIS A 77 46.60 -8.50 22.16
C HIS A 77 47.12 -8.91 23.55
N LYS A 78 46.78 -8.16 24.61
CA LYS A 78 47.21 -8.48 25.98
C LYS A 78 46.36 -9.58 26.63
N ALA A 79 45.08 -9.70 26.25
CA ALA A 79 44.17 -10.72 26.79
C ALA A 79 44.28 -12.09 26.09
N ALA A 80 44.77 -12.13 24.85
CA ALA A 80 44.86 -13.35 24.04
C ALA A 80 45.84 -14.41 24.57
N TRP A 81 46.85 -13.99 25.32
CA TRP A 81 47.87 -14.90 25.88
C TRP A 81 47.50 -15.48 27.25
N ILE A 82 46.45 -14.97 27.91
CA ILE A 82 46.16 -15.30 29.32
C ILE A 82 45.07 -16.38 29.46
N HIS A 83 44.11 -16.51 28.52
CA HIS A 83 43.15 -17.63 28.55
C HIS A 83 42.52 -17.91 27.17
N PRO A 84 43.08 -18.82 26.35
CA PRO A 84 42.48 -19.21 25.06
C PRO A 84 41.06 -19.80 25.23
N ILE A 85 40.79 -20.44 26.38
CA ILE A 85 39.46 -20.94 26.75
C ILE A 85 38.43 -19.81 26.89
N LEU A 86 38.82 -18.65 27.44
CA LEU A 86 37.91 -17.51 27.66
C LEU A 86 37.52 -16.85 26.34
N ILE A 87 38.45 -16.77 25.37
CA ILE A 87 38.16 -16.28 24.02
C ILE A 87 37.21 -17.21 23.28
N ILE A 88 37.44 -18.53 23.34
CA ILE A 88 36.52 -19.51 22.73
C ILE A 88 35.13 -19.42 23.39
N LEU A 89 35.06 -19.29 24.71
CA LEU A 89 33.79 -19.13 25.42
C LEU A 89 33.06 -17.84 25.01
N HIS A 90 33.78 -16.73 24.86
CA HIS A 90 33.23 -15.44 24.46
C HIS A 90 32.75 -15.45 23.00
N LEU A 91 33.49 -16.08 22.08
CA LEU A 91 33.07 -16.25 20.69
C LEU A 91 31.85 -17.16 20.57
N LEU A 92 31.80 -18.26 21.35
CA LEU A 92 30.63 -19.13 21.43
C LEU A 92 29.41 -18.42 22.04
N PHE A 93 29.61 -17.58 23.05
CA PHE A 93 28.56 -16.77 23.67
C PHE A 93 28.01 -15.72 22.71
N CYS A 94 28.90 -14.97 22.02
CA CYS A 94 28.49 -14.03 20.98
C CYS A 94 27.74 -14.72 19.83
N ARG A 95 28.21 -15.89 19.37
CA ARG A 95 27.54 -16.67 18.32
C ARG A 95 26.15 -17.14 18.75
N ARG A 96 26.00 -17.61 19.99
CA ARG A 96 24.69 -18.02 20.56
C ARG A 96 23.73 -16.83 20.69
N THR A 97 24.23 -15.68 21.13
CA THR A 97 23.42 -14.45 21.25
C THR A 97 23.01 -13.92 19.88
N LEU A 98 23.91 -13.93 18.89
CA LEU A 98 23.63 -13.53 17.51
C LEU A 98 22.62 -14.48 16.82
N GLY A 99 22.77 -15.80 17.00
CA GLY A 99 21.81 -16.78 16.48
C GLY A 99 20.41 -16.58 17.06
N LYS A 100 20.29 -16.39 18.39
CA LYS A 100 19.01 -16.08 19.03
C LYS A 100 18.38 -14.78 18.51
N GLN A 101 19.19 -13.76 18.23
CA GLN A 101 18.68 -12.51 17.65
C GLN A 101 18.24 -12.68 16.20
N LEU A 102 18.98 -13.45 15.39
CA LEU A 102 18.61 -13.77 14.01
C LEU A 102 17.30 -14.56 13.96
N ASP A 103 17.12 -15.56 14.82
CA ASP A 103 15.90 -16.37 14.90
C ASP A 103 14.69 -15.49 15.27
N HIS A 104 14.88 -14.53 16.18
CA HIS A 104 13.84 -13.56 16.54
C HIS A 104 13.50 -12.61 15.39
N ASN A 105 14.52 -12.06 14.72
CA ASN A 105 14.34 -11.17 13.57
C ASN A 105 13.64 -11.89 12.40
N LEU A 106 14.01 -13.14 12.12
CA LEU A 106 13.36 -13.95 11.09
C LEU A 106 11.90 -14.27 11.45
N THR A 107 11.62 -14.54 12.73
CA THR A 107 10.24 -14.73 13.20
C THR A 107 9.42 -13.46 12.99
N PHE A 108 10.00 -12.29 13.26
CA PHE A 108 9.37 -11.01 12.98
C PHE A 108 9.13 -10.80 11.46
N HIS A 109 10.11 -11.10 10.61
CA HIS A 109 9.96 -11.05 9.15
C HIS A 109 8.79 -11.94 8.67
N LYS A 110 8.71 -13.18 9.16
CA LYS A 110 7.59 -14.10 8.85
C LYS A 110 6.24 -13.53 9.31
N LEU A 111 6.17 -12.93 10.50
CA LEU A 111 4.94 -12.30 11.00
C LEU A 111 4.48 -11.17 10.07
N VAL A 112 5.38 -10.24 9.71
CA VAL A 112 5.07 -9.14 8.78
C VAL A 112 4.65 -9.68 7.42
N ALA A 113 5.31 -10.74 6.92
CA ALA A 113 4.92 -11.38 5.66
C ALA A 113 3.50 -11.94 5.70
N TYR A 114 3.08 -12.60 6.78
CA TYR A 114 1.69 -13.06 6.94
C TYR A 114 0.70 -11.88 6.97
N ILE A 115 1.06 -10.77 7.59
CA ILE A 115 0.21 -9.57 7.60
C ILE A 115 0.06 -9.00 6.18
N ILE A 116 1.15 -8.89 5.41
CA ILE A 116 1.10 -8.47 4.00
C ILE A 116 0.18 -9.41 3.18
N CYS A 117 0.20 -10.72 3.46
CA CYS A 117 -0.72 -11.66 2.80
C CYS A 117 -2.19 -11.44 3.19
N LEU A 118 -2.47 -11.16 4.47
CA LEU A 118 -3.83 -10.83 4.94
C LEU A 118 -4.34 -9.52 4.33
N LEU A 119 -3.43 -8.60 3.98
CA LEU A 119 -3.76 -7.40 3.22
C LEU A 119 -4.16 -7.67 1.76
N ALA A 120 -4.29 -8.93 1.33
CA ALA A 120 -5.00 -9.30 0.10
C ALA A 120 -6.45 -8.73 0.05
N ILE A 121 -7.03 -8.37 1.20
CA ILE A 121 -8.27 -7.58 1.28
C ILE A 121 -8.20 -6.28 0.45
N HIS A 122 -7.01 -5.71 0.28
CA HIS A 122 -6.76 -4.56 -0.59
C HIS A 122 -7.21 -4.83 -2.04
N ILE A 123 -6.87 -5.99 -2.59
CA ILE A 123 -7.28 -6.41 -3.95
C ILE A 123 -8.80 -6.51 -4.00
N THR A 124 -9.41 -7.13 -2.99
CA THR A 124 -10.88 -7.25 -2.89
C THR A 124 -11.55 -5.87 -2.88
N THR A 125 -11.00 -4.89 -2.16
CA THR A 125 -11.55 -3.53 -2.13
C THR A 125 -11.42 -2.81 -3.47
N HIS A 126 -10.35 -3.05 -4.23
CA HIS A 126 -10.21 -2.55 -5.59
C HIS A 126 -11.25 -3.14 -6.54
N LEU A 127 -11.53 -4.44 -6.44
CA LEU A 127 -12.58 -5.08 -7.23
C LEU A 127 -13.97 -4.49 -6.95
N PHE A 128 -14.30 -4.26 -5.67
CA PHE A 128 -15.54 -3.57 -5.30
C PHE A 128 -15.60 -2.13 -5.82
N ASN A 129 -14.48 -1.41 -5.83
CA ASN A 129 -14.42 -0.06 -6.39
C ASN A 129 -14.66 -0.08 -7.92
N PHE A 130 -14.03 -1.00 -8.66
CA PHE A 130 -14.28 -1.17 -10.09
C PHE A 130 -15.73 -1.55 -10.40
N GLU A 131 -16.30 -2.45 -9.61
CA GLU A 131 -17.70 -2.81 -9.73
C GLU A 131 -18.62 -1.61 -9.51
N ARG A 132 -18.35 -0.78 -8.51
CA ARG A 132 -19.11 0.44 -8.25
C ARG A 132 -19.00 1.46 -9.38
N TYR A 133 -17.79 1.69 -9.89
CA TYR A 133 -17.59 2.54 -11.08
C TYR A 133 -18.37 2.01 -12.29
N SER A 134 -18.37 0.70 -12.51
CA SER A 134 -19.08 0.09 -13.65
C SER A 134 -20.59 0.22 -13.49
N ARG A 135 -21.12 -0.06 -12.29
CA ARG A 135 -22.55 0.07 -11.97
C ARG A 135 -23.03 1.51 -12.09
N SER A 136 -22.29 2.49 -11.56
CA SER A 136 -22.68 3.90 -11.63
C SER A 136 -22.64 4.45 -13.07
N ARG A 137 -21.74 3.95 -13.92
CA ARG A 137 -21.70 4.30 -15.35
C ARG A 137 -22.87 3.71 -16.14
N GLN A 138 -23.37 2.54 -15.75
CA GLN A 138 -24.52 1.89 -16.39
C GLN A 138 -25.88 2.39 -15.87
N ALA A 139 -25.90 3.04 -14.71
CA ALA A 139 -27.13 3.53 -14.09
C ALA A 139 -27.76 4.67 -14.90
N THR A 140 -29.07 4.58 -15.13
CA THR A 140 -29.90 5.60 -15.82
C THR A 140 -30.95 6.22 -14.89
N ASP A 141 -30.75 6.09 -13.57
CA ASP A 141 -31.70 6.47 -12.53
C ASP A 141 -31.66 7.97 -12.17
N GLY A 142 -30.80 8.76 -12.83
CA GLY A 142 -30.60 10.17 -12.52
C GLY A 142 -29.95 10.41 -11.14
N SER A 143 -29.46 9.36 -10.48
CA SER A 143 -28.76 9.50 -9.21
C SER A 143 -27.51 10.36 -9.37
N LEU A 144 -27.09 11.02 -8.29
CA LEU A 144 -25.87 11.81 -8.27
C LEU A 144 -24.64 10.98 -8.74
N ALA A 145 -24.58 9.70 -8.37
CA ALA A 145 -23.53 8.79 -8.81
C ALA A 145 -23.55 8.54 -10.34
N SER A 146 -24.74 8.44 -10.94
CA SER A 146 -24.93 8.35 -12.40
C SER A 146 -24.51 9.65 -13.09
N ILE A 147 -24.96 10.80 -12.59
CA ILE A 147 -24.60 12.13 -13.13
C ILE A 147 -23.08 12.34 -13.10
N LEU A 148 -22.45 12.10 -11.95
CA LEU A 148 -20.99 12.19 -11.77
C LEU A 148 -20.22 11.23 -12.68
N SER A 149 -20.76 10.03 -12.92
CA SER A 149 -20.15 9.05 -13.81
C SER A 149 -20.28 9.42 -15.28
N ASN A 150 -21.21 10.30 -15.63
CA ASN A 150 -21.48 10.78 -16.99
C ASN A 150 -20.81 12.11 -17.33
N LEU A 151 -20.07 12.71 -16.41
CA LEU A 151 -19.28 13.92 -16.67
C LEU A 151 -18.33 13.72 -17.86
N SER A 152 -18.16 14.76 -18.66
CA SER A 152 -17.32 14.72 -19.86
C SER A 152 -15.86 14.44 -19.49
N HIS A 153 -15.12 13.75 -20.37
CA HIS A 153 -13.67 13.62 -20.26
C HIS A 153 -12.93 14.59 -21.19
N GLN A 154 -13.65 15.37 -22.01
CA GLN A 154 -13.04 16.31 -22.96
C GLN A 154 -12.45 17.54 -22.27
N GLU A 155 -13.05 17.95 -21.15
CA GLU A 155 -12.54 19.04 -20.33
C GLU A 155 -11.57 18.48 -19.29
N LYS A 156 -10.40 19.11 -19.19
CA LYS A 156 -9.42 18.75 -18.17
C LYS A 156 -10.07 18.88 -16.78
N ASP A 157 -9.81 17.91 -15.91
CA ASP A 157 -10.25 17.92 -14.51
C ASP A 157 -11.78 17.88 -14.29
N SER A 158 -12.57 17.50 -15.30
CA SER A 158 -14.04 17.42 -15.20
C SER A 158 -14.58 16.02 -14.89
N TRP A 159 -13.77 14.97 -15.03
CA TRP A 159 -14.20 13.59 -14.86
C TRP A 159 -13.85 13.02 -13.47
N LEU A 160 -14.70 12.11 -13.00
CA LEU A 160 -14.53 11.39 -11.73
C LEU A 160 -14.47 9.87 -11.92
N ASN A 161 -15.30 9.32 -12.81
CA ASN A 161 -15.33 7.89 -13.11
C ASN A 161 -14.34 7.58 -14.26
N PRO A 162 -13.34 6.71 -14.08
CA PRO A 162 -12.40 6.36 -15.14
C PRO A 162 -13.04 5.55 -16.28
N ILE A 163 -14.21 4.95 -16.07
CA ILE A 163 -14.91 4.11 -17.04
C ILE A 163 -15.74 4.99 -17.98
N GLN A 164 -15.31 5.09 -19.24
CA GLN A 164 -15.89 6.00 -20.23
C GLN A 164 -17.10 5.42 -20.99
N SER A 165 -17.33 4.11 -20.96
CA SER A 165 -18.42 3.48 -21.72
C SER A 165 -19.07 2.36 -20.92
N SER A 166 -20.36 2.17 -21.13
CA SER A 166 -21.13 1.05 -20.55
C SER A 166 -20.64 -0.32 -21.01
N ASN A 167 -19.97 -0.39 -22.17
CA ASN A 167 -19.43 -1.63 -22.75
C ASN A 167 -17.99 -1.93 -22.30
N THR A 168 -17.37 -1.06 -21.49
CA THR A 168 -16.00 -1.27 -21.02
C THR A 168 -15.96 -2.40 -19.99
N THR A 169 -15.15 -3.43 -20.24
CA THR A 169 -14.98 -4.57 -19.32
C THR A 169 -14.00 -4.22 -18.19
N MET A 170 -14.18 -4.85 -17.03
CA MET A 170 -13.28 -4.66 -15.88
C MET A 170 -11.85 -5.13 -16.19
N GLU A 171 -11.72 -6.20 -16.97
CA GLU A 171 -10.43 -6.70 -17.44
C GLU A 171 -9.71 -5.66 -18.28
N TYR A 172 -10.41 -5.01 -19.23
CA TYR A 172 -9.82 -3.96 -20.06
C TYR A 172 -9.29 -2.81 -19.20
N VAL A 173 -10.04 -2.34 -18.22
CA VAL A 173 -9.60 -1.24 -17.33
C VAL A 173 -8.41 -1.69 -16.49
N THR A 174 -8.43 -2.93 -15.98
CA THR A 174 -7.33 -3.48 -15.19
C THR A 174 -6.03 -3.55 -16.00
N PHE A 175 -6.09 -3.93 -17.28
CA PHE A 175 -4.90 -4.10 -18.11
C PHE A 175 -4.48 -2.88 -18.93
N THR A 176 -5.26 -1.79 -18.92
CA THR A 176 -4.89 -0.53 -19.60
C THR A 176 -4.43 0.56 -18.65
N HIS A 177 -4.79 0.49 -17.36
CA HIS A 177 -4.34 1.47 -16.36
C HIS A 177 -3.07 1.02 -15.63
N ILE A 178 -2.18 1.99 -15.35
CA ILE A 178 -0.91 1.79 -14.62
C ILE A 178 -1.16 1.07 -13.29
N ALA A 179 -2.12 1.55 -12.48
CA ALA A 179 -2.45 0.93 -11.19
C ALA A 179 -2.92 -0.52 -11.34
N GLY A 180 -3.71 -0.84 -12.38
CA GLY A 180 -4.21 -2.20 -12.59
C GLY A 180 -3.10 -3.16 -13.03
N VAL A 181 -2.31 -2.80 -14.05
CA VAL A 181 -1.22 -3.64 -14.57
C VAL A 181 -0.16 -3.89 -13.50
N THR A 182 0.29 -2.82 -12.83
CA THR A 182 1.26 -2.96 -11.73
C THR A 182 0.69 -3.77 -10.57
N GLY A 183 -0.59 -3.58 -10.23
CA GLY A 183 -1.30 -4.34 -9.19
C GLY A 183 -1.31 -5.85 -9.45
N VAL A 184 -1.54 -6.25 -10.70
CA VAL A 184 -1.48 -7.67 -11.10
C VAL A 184 -0.04 -8.21 -11.00
N ILE A 185 0.95 -7.46 -11.49
CA ILE A 185 2.37 -7.88 -11.46
C ILE A 185 2.85 -8.04 -10.01
N ILE A 186 2.59 -7.07 -9.13
CA ILE A 186 3.01 -7.15 -7.72
C ILE A 186 2.31 -8.30 -6.98
N THR A 187 1.04 -8.57 -7.31
CA THR A 187 0.28 -9.68 -6.70
C THR A 187 0.88 -11.02 -7.10
N ILE A 188 1.18 -11.22 -8.39
CA ILE A 188 1.83 -12.46 -8.87
C ILE A 188 3.20 -12.63 -8.21
N ALA A 189 4.01 -11.57 -8.15
CA ALA A 189 5.29 -11.58 -7.47
C ALA A 189 5.16 -11.98 -6.00
N LEU A 190 4.21 -11.39 -5.26
CA LEU A 190 3.95 -11.70 -3.87
C LEU A 190 3.54 -13.16 -3.67
N VAL A 191 2.62 -13.67 -4.48
CA VAL A 191 2.17 -15.07 -4.40
C VAL A 191 3.33 -16.04 -4.65
N LEU A 192 4.17 -15.78 -5.66
CA LEU A 192 5.34 -16.60 -5.94
C LEU A 192 6.35 -16.61 -4.78
N MET A 193 6.68 -15.43 -4.24
CA MET A 193 7.60 -15.30 -3.10
C MET A 193 7.08 -16.05 -1.87
N VAL A 194 5.81 -15.86 -1.51
CA VAL A 194 5.21 -16.46 -0.31
C VAL A 194 5.10 -17.97 -0.47
N THR A 195 4.63 -18.45 -1.62
CA THR A 195 4.46 -19.88 -1.88
C THR A 195 5.79 -20.61 -1.75
N LEU A 196 6.85 -20.09 -2.37
CA LEU A 196 8.17 -20.73 -2.37
C LEU A 196 8.93 -20.52 -1.05
N ALA A 197 8.50 -19.57 -0.21
CA ALA A 197 9.00 -19.38 1.15
C ALA A 197 8.37 -20.32 2.20
N MET A 198 7.27 -21.02 1.86
CA MET A 198 6.61 -21.96 2.77
C MET A 198 7.58 -23.03 3.27
N GLU A 199 7.45 -23.43 4.55
CA GLU A 199 8.44 -24.27 5.24
C GLU A 199 8.67 -25.63 4.60
N PHE A 200 7.61 -26.20 4.01
CA PHE A 200 7.69 -27.46 3.28
C PHE A 200 8.52 -27.32 1.99
N ILE A 201 8.38 -26.19 1.29
CA ILE A 201 9.01 -26.00 -0.03
C ILE A 201 10.47 -25.58 0.11
N HIS A 202 10.77 -24.56 0.91
CA HIS A 202 12.14 -24.04 0.98
C HIS A 202 13.15 -25.03 1.59
N LYS A 203 12.68 -25.98 2.42
CA LYS A 203 13.54 -27.04 2.98
C LYS A 203 13.96 -28.07 1.93
N SER A 204 13.15 -28.27 0.90
CA SER A 204 13.42 -29.21 -0.20
C SER A 204 14.03 -28.54 -1.43
N TYR A 205 13.71 -27.27 -1.68
CA TYR A 205 14.09 -26.52 -2.87
C TYR A 205 14.71 -25.15 -2.50
N SER A 206 15.83 -25.17 -1.77
CA SER A 206 16.45 -23.96 -1.23
C SER A 206 16.96 -22.99 -2.30
N GLU A 207 17.46 -23.50 -3.43
CA GLU A 207 17.92 -22.66 -4.55
C GLU A 207 16.75 -21.92 -5.21
N VAL A 208 15.65 -22.62 -5.47
CA VAL A 208 14.43 -22.05 -6.04
C VAL A 208 13.87 -20.98 -5.11
N PHE A 209 13.82 -21.25 -3.80
CA PHE A 209 13.48 -20.25 -2.80
C PHE A 209 14.38 -19.01 -2.93
N TRP A 210 15.70 -19.18 -2.99
CA TRP A 210 16.63 -18.05 -3.08
C TRP A 210 16.35 -17.17 -4.32
N TYR A 211 16.25 -17.76 -5.52
CA TYR A 211 16.00 -16.99 -6.74
C TYR A 211 14.63 -16.30 -6.73
N THR A 212 13.60 -17.00 -6.28
CA THR A 212 12.23 -16.45 -6.29
C THR A 212 12.02 -15.42 -5.19
N HIS A 213 12.71 -15.52 -4.05
CA HIS A 213 12.61 -14.50 -3.01
C HIS A 213 13.19 -13.16 -3.48
N HIS A 214 14.23 -13.14 -4.33
CA HIS A 214 14.80 -11.91 -4.90
C HIS A 214 13.84 -11.15 -5.84
N ILE A 215 12.71 -11.76 -6.22
CA ILE A 215 11.61 -11.05 -6.90
C ILE A 215 11.07 -9.91 -6.00
N PHE A 216 11.44 -9.85 -4.70
CA PHE A 216 11.17 -8.70 -3.83
C PHE A 216 11.58 -7.37 -4.47
N ILE A 217 12.64 -7.35 -5.31
CA ILE A 217 13.07 -6.15 -6.05
C ILE A 217 11.95 -5.67 -6.99
N MET A 218 11.36 -6.58 -7.78
CA MET A 218 10.23 -6.27 -8.64
C MET A 218 9.00 -5.86 -7.82
N TYR A 219 8.75 -6.51 -6.68
CA TYR A 219 7.66 -6.16 -5.77
C TYR A 219 7.77 -4.71 -5.29
N PHE A 220 8.93 -4.27 -4.79
CA PHE A 220 9.10 -2.90 -4.28
C PHE A 220 9.05 -1.84 -5.39
N ILE A 221 9.66 -2.10 -6.55
CA ILE A 221 9.57 -1.20 -7.70
C ILE A 221 8.11 -1.07 -8.15
N GLY A 222 7.41 -2.20 -8.28
CA GLY A 222 6.01 -2.23 -8.65
C GLY A 222 5.10 -1.53 -7.64
N LEU A 223 5.35 -1.71 -6.34
CA LEU A 223 4.58 -1.05 -5.27
C LEU A 223 4.75 0.48 -5.32
N GLY A 224 5.97 0.97 -5.58
CA GLY A 224 6.24 2.40 -5.75
C GLY A 224 5.49 3.01 -6.93
N ILE A 225 5.43 2.30 -8.07
CA ILE A 225 4.72 2.77 -9.27
C ILE A 225 3.20 2.61 -9.14
N HIS A 226 2.73 1.56 -8.46
CA HIS A 226 1.31 1.25 -8.31
C HIS A 226 0.52 2.41 -7.70
N GLY A 227 1.08 3.07 -6.67
CA GLY A 227 0.49 4.23 -6.03
C GLY A 227 0.39 5.47 -6.92
N LEU A 228 1.22 5.59 -7.97
CA LEU A 228 1.24 6.75 -8.87
C LEU A 228 0.09 6.78 -9.88
N GLY A 229 -0.67 5.69 -10.00
CA GLY A 229 -1.73 5.57 -11.00
C GLY A 229 -2.92 6.51 -10.79
N GLY A 230 -3.07 7.11 -9.61
CA GLY A 230 -3.99 8.23 -9.37
C GLY A 230 -5.45 8.01 -9.81
N LEU A 231 -5.94 6.76 -9.75
CA LEU A 231 -7.25 6.39 -10.30
C LEU A 231 -8.42 6.97 -9.50
N VAL A 232 -8.21 7.15 -8.19
CA VAL A 232 -9.17 7.82 -7.31
C VAL A 232 -8.87 9.32 -7.36
N ARG A 233 -9.90 10.12 -7.65
CA ARG A 233 -9.82 11.58 -7.72
C ARG A 233 -10.63 12.20 -6.60
N ASP A 234 -10.22 13.38 -6.16
CA ASP A 234 -10.95 14.24 -5.22
C ASP A 234 -11.24 15.61 -5.82
N GLN A 235 -12.22 16.30 -5.25
CA GLN A 235 -12.57 17.65 -5.65
C GLN A 235 -11.42 18.60 -5.30
N THR A 236 -11.03 19.46 -6.25
CA THR A 236 -9.92 20.41 -6.04
C THR A 236 -10.26 21.41 -4.95
N GLU A 237 -9.26 21.86 -4.18
CA GLU A 237 -9.48 22.82 -3.09
C GLU A 237 -10.15 24.11 -3.58
N LYS A 238 -9.65 24.66 -4.70
CA LYS A 238 -10.23 25.85 -5.34
C LYS A 238 -11.70 25.66 -5.69
N ASN A 239 -12.06 24.48 -6.21
CA ASN A 239 -13.44 24.21 -6.60
C ASN A 239 -14.34 23.97 -5.38
N MET A 240 -13.83 23.43 -4.27
CA MET A 240 -14.60 23.30 -3.04
C MET A 240 -14.97 24.66 -2.42
N ASP A 241 -14.08 25.65 -2.52
CA ASP A 241 -14.33 27.00 -2.01
C ASP A 241 -15.46 27.70 -2.78
N GLU A 242 -15.51 27.50 -4.11
CA GLU A 242 -16.53 28.08 -4.98
C GLU A 242 -17.82 27.24 -5.04
N ASN A 243 -17.69 25.91 -5.02
CA ASN A 243 -18.76 24.92 -5.24
C ASN A 243 -18.76 23.86 -4.13
N HIS A 244 -19.15 24.27 -2.93
CA HIS A 244 -19.11 23.40 -1.76
C HIS A 244 -19.95 22.12 -1.96
N PRO A 245 -19.37 20.91 -1.79
CA PRO A 245 -19.98 19.66 -2.25
C PRO A 245 -21.33 19.37 -1.62
N HIS A 246 -21.47 19.57 -0.31
CA HIS A 246 -22.75 19.34 0.40
C HIS A 246 -23.88 20.28 -0.03
N LYS A 247 -23.56 21.46 -0.56
CA LYS A 247 -24.58 22.42 -1.04
C LYS A 247 -24.92 22.17 -2.50
N CYS A 248 -23.90 21.91 -3.32
CA CYS A 248 -24.07 21.81 -4.77
C CYS A 248 -24.46 20.42 -5.27
N ALA A 249 -24.31 19.37 -4.47
CA ALA A 249 -24.77 18.03 -4.79
C ALA A 249 -26.28 17.94 -5.06
N GLU A 250 -27.09 18.67 -4.28
CA GLU A 250 -28.55 18.70 -4.41
C GLU A 250 -29.02 19.37 -5.72
N PHE A 251 -28.18 20.23 -6.31
CA PHE A 251 -28.47 20.96 -7.55
C PHE A 251 -27.74 20.37 -8.76
N SER A 252 -27.36 19.09 -8.70
CA SER A 252 -26.56 18.44 -9.75
C SER A 252 -27.19 18.47 -11.15
N GLU A 253 -28.51 18.46 -11.25
CA GLU A 253 -29.23 18.59 -12.53
C GLU A 253 -29.05 19.97 -13.20
N LYS A 254 -28.70 21.00 -12.42
CA LYS A 254 -28.57 22.40 -12.88
C LYS A 254 -27.11 22.85 -13.03
N TRP A 255 -26.13 21.97 -12.89
CA TRP A 255 -24.72 22.37 -13.01
C TRP A 255 -24.37 22.97 -14.37
N ASN A 256 -25.05 22.55 -15.43
CA ASN A 256 -24.84 23.08 -16.78
C ASN A 256 -25.63 24.36 -17.07
N ASP A 257 -26.44 24.84 -16.12
CA ASP A 257 -27.21 26.07 -16.25
C ASP A 257 -26.29 27.30 -16.00
N PRO A 258 -26.17 28.23 -16.97
CA PRO A 258 -25.41 29.46 -16.80
C PRO A 258 -25.86 30.29 -15.59
N ASP A 259 -27.16 30.24 -15.25
CA ASP A 259 -27.77 31.03 -14.18
C ASP A 259 -27.72 30.32 -12.81
N SER A 260 -27.30 29.06 -12.77
CA SER A 260 -27.12 28.33 -11.51
C SER A 260 -25.90 28.84 -10.73
N HIS A 261 -26.08 29.00 -9.41
CA HIS A 261 -24.99 29.30 -8.48
C HIS A 261 -24.00 28.13 -8.30
N CYS A 262 -24.42 26.90 -8.59
CA CYS A 262 -23.56 25.72 -8.53
C CYS A 262 -23.13 25.33 -9.94
N LYS A 263 -21.81 25.28 -10.15
CA LYS A 263 -21.15 24.86 -11.39
C LYS A 263 -20.67 23.40 -11.29
N PRO A 264 -20.30 22.76 -12.41
CA PRO A 264 -19.81 21.40 -12.40
C PRO A 264 -18.55 21.28 -11.52
N PRO A 265 -18.45 20.22 -10.69
CA PRO A 265 -17.29 20.04 -9.83
C PRO A 265 -16.05 19.73 -10.67
N GLN A 266 -14.90 20.20 -10.19
CA GLN A 266 -13.59 19.90 -10.76
C GLN A 266 -12.82 18.98 -9.84
N PHE A 267 -12.17 17.98 -10.44
CA PHE A 267 -11.48 16.92 -9.74
C PHE A 267 -10.02 16.88 -10.11
N GLU A 268 -9.16 16.53 -9.18
CA GLU A 268 -7.77 16.18 -9.43
C GLU A 268 -7.49 14.76 -8.94
N GLY A 269 -6.56 14.08 -9.62
CA GLY A 269 -5.96 12.87 -9.07
C GLY A 269 -4.78 13.28 -8.20
N LEU A 270 -4.41 12.43 -7.25
CA LEU A 270 -3.16 12.60 -6.50
C LEU A 270 -2.03 12.96 -7.48
N PRO A 271 -1.31 14.09 -7.29
CA PRO A 271 -0.02 14.23 -7.94
C PRO A 271 0.87 13.09 -7.43
N ALA A 272 1.76 12.61 -8.29
CA ALA A 272 2.91 11.86 -7.81
C ALA A 272 3.66 12.78 -6.84
N GLU A 273 3.47 12.60 -5.53
CA GLU A 273 4.33 13.20 -4.51
C GLU A 273 5.78 12.74 -4.72
#